data_AF-A0A1H2LPB2-F1
#
_entry.id   AF-A0A1H2LPB2-F1
#
_cell.length_a   1.000
_cell.length_b   1.000
_cell.length_c   1.000
_cell.angle_alpha   90.00
_cell.angle_beta   90.00
_cell.angle_gamma   90.00
#
_symmetry.space_group_name_H-M   'P 1'
#
loop_
_entity.id
_entity.type
_entity.pdbx_description
1 polymer ?
#
loop_
_entity_poly.entity_id
_entity_poly.type
_entity_poly.pdbx_seq_one_letter_code
_entity_poly.pdbx_strand_id
1 'polypeptide(L)' 'MSEFSQKFWDRYEHVRYLWRAMTGEGAYDAYVERHRREHPGHEPMSEREFWRARADEAERNVQARCC' A
#
# COMPACT_ATOMS: atom_id res chain seq x y z
N MET A 1 -26.74 -1.36 -24.96
CA MET A 1 -26.33 -0.50 -23.82
C MET A 1 -25.66 -1.32 -22.71
N SER A 2 -24.64 -2.13 -23.01
CA SER A 2 -24.02 -3.04 -22.01
C SER A 2 -22.49 -2.99 -22.00
N GLU A 3 -21.82 -2.72 -23.12
CA GLU A 3 -20.35 -2.61 -23.18
C GLU A 3 -19.79 -1.37 -22.47
N PHE A 4 -20.51 -0.24 -22.50
CA PHE A 4 -20.04 0.99 -21.86
C PHE A 4 -20.01 0.87 -20.33
N SER A 5 -20.95 0.10 -19.77
CA SER A 5 -21.02 -0.18 -18.34
C SER A 5 -19.84 -1.07 -17.91
N GLN A 6 -19.52 -2.13 -18.68
CA GLN A 6 -18.39 -3.02 -18.37
C GLN A 6 -17.05 -2.28 -18.35
N LYS A 7 -16.78 -1.41 -19.34
CA LYS A 7 -15.57 -0.59 -19.37
C LYS A 7 -15.47 0.40 -18.20
N PHE A 8 -16.62 0.88 -17.72
CA PHE A 8 -16.69 1.79 -16.58
C PHE A 8 -16.38 1.06 -15.27
N TRP A 9 -16.91 -0.16 -15.09
CA TRP A 9 -16.62 -1.00 -13.93
C TRP A 9 -15.17 -1.47 -13.88
N ASP A 10 -14.59 -1.90 -15.01
CA ASP A 10 -13.15 -2.24 -15.08
C ASP A 10 -12.28 -1.04 -14.67
N ARG A 11 -12.60 0.16 -15.19
CA ARG A 11 -11.88 1.39 -14.83
C ARG A 11 -12.05 1.71 -13.36
N TYR A 12 -13.25 1.53 -12.82
CA TYR A 12 -13.57 1.83 -11.42
C TYR A 12 -12.81 0.93 -10.46
N GLU A 13 -12.70 -0.37 -10.74
CA GLU A 13 -11.91 -1.30 -9.92
C GLU A 13 -10.42 -0.96 -9.93
N HIS A 14 -9.86 -0.61 -11.09
CA HIS A 14 -8.47 -0.16 -11.19
C HIS A 14 -8.23 1.14 -10.41
N VAL A 15 -9.13 2.13 -10.54
CA VAL A 15 -9.02 3.40 -9.80
C VAL A 15 -9.19 3.16 -8.30
N ARG A 16 -10.07 2.26 -7.88
CA ARG A 16 -10.26 1.90 -6.46
C ARG A 16 -9.04 1.17 -5.90
N TYR A 17 -8.41 0.28 -6.66
CA TYR A 17 -7.16 -0.38 -6.29
C TYR A 17 -6.02 0.63 -6.14
N LEU A 18 -5.86 1.51 -7.13
CA LEU A 18 -4.87 2.59 -7.08
C LEU A 18 -5.14 3.54 -5.93
N TRP A 19 -6.40 3.90 -5.68
CA TRP A 19 -6.79 4.73 -4.54
C TRP A 19 -6.42 4.04 -3.23
N ARG A 20 -6.70 2.75 -3.05
CA ARG A 20 -6.30 2.01 -1.83
C ARG A 20 -4.78 1.92 -1.67
N ALA A 21 -4.05 1.73 -2.77
CA ALA A 21 -2.60 1.76 -2.76
C ALA A 21 -2.05 3.15 -2.40
N MET A 22 -2.68 4.23 -2.90
CA MET A 22 -2.28 5.62 -2.64
C MET A 22 -2.70 6.14 -1.26
N THR A 23 -3.90 5.79 -0.79
CA THR A 23 -4.45 6.23 0.51
C THR A 23 -3.80 5.47 1.67
N GLY A 24 -3.01 4.43 1.37
CA GLY A 24 -2.32 3.61 2.35
C GLY A 24 -3.15 2.45 2.90
N GLU A 25 -4.42 2.33 2.53
CA GLU A 25 -5.28 1.19 2.90
C GLU A 25 -4.70 -0.16 2.40
N GLY A 26 -3.92 -0.15 1.31
CA GLY A 26 -3.21 -1.32 0.77
C GLY A 26 -1.69 -1.31 1.02
N ALA A 27 -1.19 -0.47 1.93
CA ALA A 27 0.26 -0.34 2.14
C ALA A 27 0.90 -1.65 2.64
N TYR A 28 0.17 -2.43 3.42
CA TYR A 28 0.62 -3.74 3.89
C TYR A 28 0.69 -4.77 2.77
N ASP A 29 -0.34 -4.88 1.93
CA ASP A 29 -0.35 -5.79 0.78
C ASP A 29 0.79 -5.49 -0.20
N ALA A 30 1.02 -4.21 -0.49
CA ALA A 30 2.14 -3.77 -1.31
C ALA A 30 3.50 -4.10 -0.66
N TYR A 31 3.62 -3.97 0.66
CA TYR A 31 4.80 -4.39 1.40
C TYR A 31 5.03 -5.91 1.29
N VAL A 32 3.99 -6.73 1.47
CA VAL A 32 4.08 -8.18 1.38
C VAL A 32 4.45 -8.64 -0.02
N GLU A 33 3.85 -8.06 -1.07
CA GLU A 33 4.20 -8.37 -2.46
C GLU A 33 5.68 -8.06 -2.73
N ARG A 34 6.14 -6.88 -2.30
CA ARG A 34 7.54 -6.48 -2.45
C ARG A 34 8.47 -7.39 -1.64
N HIS A 35 8.12 -7.69 -0.39
CA HIS A 35 8.88 -8.57 0.48
C HIS A 35 8.98 -9.99 -0.09
N ARG A 36 7.92 -10.53 -0.67
CA ARG A 36 7.94 -11.84 -1.34
C ARG A 36 8.84 -11.85 -2.58
N ARG A 37 8.95 -10.72 -3.30
CA ARG A 37 9.85 -10.58 -4.46
C ARG A 37 11.32 -10.42 -4.03
N GLU A 38 11.58 -9.63 -3.00
CA GLU A 38 12.93 -9.31 -2.52
C GLU A 38 13.52 -10.40 -1.61
N HIS A 39 12.67 -11.07 -0.84
CA HIS A 39 13.03 -12.08 0.16
C HIS A 39 12.15 -13.34 0.02
N PRO A 40 12.37 -14.17 -1.01
CA PRO A 40 11.54 -15.35 -1.29
C PRO A 40 11.63 -16.49 -0.25
N GLY A 41 12.26 -16.27 0.90
CA GLY A 41 12.39 -17.25 1.99
C GLY A 41 12.24 -16.68 3.39
N HIS A 42 11.81 -15.42 3.52
CA HIS A 42 11.55 -14.79 4.81
C HIS A 42 10.06 -14.49 4.96
N GLU A 43 9.51 -14.78 6.14
CA GLU A 43 8.12 -14.45 6.43
C GLU A 43 8.00 -12.92 6.58
N PRO A 44 7.06 -12.25 5.89
CA PRO A 44 6.85 -10.83 6.07
C PRO A 44 6.42 -10.53 7.51
N MET A 45 6.76 -9.34 8.01
CA MET A 45 6.30 -8.90 9.33
C MET A 45 4.77 -8.86 9.38
N SER A 46 4.17 -9.04 10.56
CA SER A 46 2.72 -8.95 10.70
C SER A 46 2.21 -7.53 10.41
N GLU A 47 0.95 -7.40 10.01
CA GLU A 47 0.32 -6.11 9.69
C GLU A 47 0.47 -5.08 10.82
N ARG A 48 0.30 -5.51 12.07
CA ARG A 48 0.47 -4.64 13.24
C ARG A 48 1.91 -4.15 13.42
N GLU A 49 2.88 -5.02 13.18
CA GLU A 49 4.31 -4.67 13.26
C GLU A 49 4.69 -3.71 12.14
N PHE A 50 4.15 -3.92 10.93
CA PHE A 50 4.33 -3.01 9.81
C PHE A 50 3.82 -1.60 10.14
N TRP A 51 2.60 -1.48 10.67
CA TRP A 51 2.06 -0.17 11.05
C TRP A 51 2.83 0.47 12.19
N ARG A 52 3.29 -0.31 13.17
CA ARG A 52 4.14 0.20 14.26
C ARG A 52 5.48 0.71 13.76
N ALA A 53 6.17 -0.06 12.91
CA ALA A 53 7.45 0.34 12.32
C ALA A 53 7.29 1.60 11.46
N ARG A 54 6.20 1.69 10.69
CA ARG A 54 5.89 2.88 9.89
C ARG A 54 5.61 4.12 10.73
N ALA A 55 4.88 3.97 11.85
CA ALA A 55 4.62 5.08 12.77
C ALA A 55 5.91 5.56 13.45
N ASP A 56 6.73 4.63 13.93
CA ASP A 56 8.04 4.91 14.53
C ASP A 56 9.00 5.55 13.50
N GLU A 57 8.99 5.10 12.24
CA GLU A 57 9.74 5.75 11.18
C GLU A 57 9.22 7.17 10.91
N ALA A 58 7.91 7.40 10.93
CA ALA A 58 7.33 8.73 10.75
C ALA A 58 7.68 9.69 11.91
N GLU A 59 7.79 9.17 13.14
CA GLU A 59 8.24 9.92 14.32
C GLU A 59 9.75 10.22 14.26
N ARG A 60 10.57 9.27 13.80
CA ARG A 60 12.03 9.46 13.66
C ARG A 60 12.41 10.31 12.45
N ASN A 61 11.68 10.16 11.34
CA ASN A 61 11.76 10.98 10.14
C ASN A 61 10.76 12.14 10.19
N VAL A 62 10.49 12.70 11.38
CA VAL A 62 10.09 14.11 11.45
C VAL A 62 11.30 14.87 10.95
N GLN A 63 11.33 15.10 9.64
CA GLN A 63 12.25 16.01 9.00
C GLN A 63 11.99 17.35 9.68
N ALA A 64 12.74 17.63 10.74
CA ALA A 64 12.79 18.93 11.36
C ALA A 64 13.31 19.85 10.27
N ARG A 65 12.39 20.40 9.48
CA ARG A 65 12.69 21.46 8.54
C ARG A 65 13.14 22.60 9.44
N CYS A 66 14.45 22.70 9.62
CA CYS A 66 15.05 23.84 10.25
C CYS A 66 14.60 25.04 9.43
N CYS A 67 13.89 25.94 10.09
CA CYS A 67 13.56 27.26 9.58
C CYS A 67 14.82 27.99 9.12
#